data_AF-A0A7S1FDZ0-F1
#
_entry.id   AF-A0A7S1FDZ0-F1
#
_cell.length_a   1.000
_cell.length_b   1.000
_cell.length_c   1.000
_cell.angle_alpha   90.00
_cell.angle_beta   90.00
_cell.angle_gamma   90.00
#
_symmetry.space_group_name_H-M   'P 1'
#
loop_
_entity.id
_entity.type
_entity.pdbx_description
1 polymer ?
#
loop_
_entity_poly.entity_id
_entity_poly.type
_entity_poly.pdbx_seq_one_letter_code
_entity_poly.pdbx_strand_id
1 'polypeptide(L)'
;FEGLTAAKQEMITLGQKEINDKSNDLAANNEALAKEKTEINDTKATLSADQKFLLDLNERCSMTDQEWETRQKTRQEEVAAVSKALEILNADEARDTFTKTFAPSFLQAGASHVSSARSEASRMLTRVALTSTNPHQAQLV
;
A
#
# COMPACT_ATOMS: atom_id res chain seq x y z
N PHE A 1 44.93 84.72 -8.80
CA PHE A 1 45.53 83.42 -9.18
C PHE A 1 45.09 82.32 -8.22
N GLU A 2 45.16 82.52 -6.90
CA GLU A 2 44.75 81.53 -5.87
C GLU A 2 43.27 81.07 -5.96
N GLY A 3 42.31 81.99 -6.16
CA GLY A 3 40.89 81.61 -6.24
C GLY A 3 40.54 80.68 -7.41
N LEU A 4 41.24 80.80 -8.54
CA LEU A 4 41.05 79.91 -9.69
C LEU A 4 41.58 78.50 -9.41
N THR A 5 42.70 78.42 -8.67
CA THR A 5 43.28 77.14 -8.24
C THR A 5 42.37 76.43 -7.24
N ALA A 6 41.82 77.16 -6.26
CA ALA A 6 40.88 76.61 -5.29
C ALA A 6 39.61 76.05 -5.95
N ALA A 7 38.99 76.82 -6.87
CA ALA A 7 37.81 76.37 -7.60
C ALA A 7 38.07 75.11 -8.45
N LYS A 8 39.24 75.01 -9.09
CA LYS A 8 39.61 73.79 -9.85
C LYS A 8 39.81 72.59 -8.93
N GLN A 9 40.42 72.79 -7.76
CA GLN A 9 40.59 71.70 -6.78
C GLN A 9 39.23 71.20 -6.28
N GLU A 10 38.29 72.11 -6.01
CA GLU A 10 36.92 71.75 -5.63
C GLU A 10 36.20 70.96 -6.73
N MET A 11 36.29 71.40 -8.00
CA MET A 11 35.73 70.66 -9.13
C MET A 11 36.33 69.24 -9.26
N ILE A 12 37.63 69.07 -9.04
CA ILE A 12 38.27 67.74 -9.05
C ILE A 12 37.70 66.87 -7.93
N THR A 13 37.54 67.42 -6.72
CA THR A 13 36.98 66.65 -5.59
C THR A 13 35.52 66.25 -5.83
N LEU A 14 34.70 67.15 -6.40
CA LEU A 14 33.32 66.85 -6.78
C LEU A 14 33.27 65.78 -7.87
N GLY A 15 34.08 65.91 -8.92
CA GLY A 15 34.16 64.90 -9.98
C GLY A 15 34.61 63.53 -9.45
N GLN A 16 35.59 63.49 -8.55
CA GLN A 16 36.01 62.23 -7.92
C GLN A 16 34.90 61.61 -7.07
N LYS A 17 34.13 62.44 -6.35
CA LYS A 17 32.97 61.98 -5.59
C LYS A 17 31.91 61.39 -6.51
N GLU A 18 31.54 62.08 -7.59
CA GLU A 18 30.58 61.55 -8.56
C GLU A 18 31.04 60.24 -9.22
N ILE A 19 32.34 60.10 -9.51
CA ILE A 19 32.91 58.85 -10.05
C ILE A 19 32.74 57.72 -9.02
N ASN A 20 33.06 57.97 -7.76
CA ASN A 20 32.93 56.97 -6.71
C ASN A 20 31.46 56.58 -6.49
N ASP A 21 30.54 57.55 -6.46
CA ASP A 21 29.11 57.33 -6.29
C ASP A 21 28.56 56.48 -7.46
N LYS A 22 28.85 56.85 -8.71
CA LYS A 22 28.45 56.08 -9.90
C LYS A 22 29.08 54.68 -9.96
N SER A 23 30.32 54.53 -9.50
CA SER A 23 30.98 53.23 -9.41
C SER A 23 30.27 52.31 -8.40
N ASN A 24 29.82 52.87 -7.27
CA ASN A 24 29.05 52.13 -6.28
C ASN A 24 27.67 51.73 -6.81
N ASP A 25 26.97 52.66 -7.48
CA ASP A 25 25.68 52.38 -8.12
C ASP A 25 25.80 51.29 -9.20
N LEU A 26 26.86 51.34 -10.01
CA LEU A 26 27.12 50.32 -11.04
C LEU A 26 27.38 48.95 -10.41
N ALA A 27 28.14 48.89 -9.31
CA ALA A 27 28.37 47.66 -8.59
C ALA A 27 27.07 47.08 -8.02
N ALA A 28 26.26 47.91 -7.36
CA ALA A 28 24.96 47.52 -6.80
C ALA A 28 24.00 47.02 -7.89
N ASN A 29 23.92 47.73 -9.02
CA ASN A 29 23.08 47.33 -10.16
C ASN A 29 23.54 46.01 -10.78
N ASN A 30 24.85 45.78 -10.89
CA ASN A 30 25.39 44.52 -11.40
C ASN A 30 25.08 43.34 -10.47
N GLU A 31 25.17 43.54 -9.16
CA GLU A 31 24.78 42.53 -8.17
C GLU A 31 23.29 42.21 -8.26
N ALA A 32 22.43 43.24 -8.30
CA ALA A 32 20.99 43.08 -8.46
C ALA A 32 20.64 42.32 -9.75
N LEU A 33 21.25 42.71 -10.88
CA LEU A 33 21.05 42.06 -12.17
C LEU A 33 21.51 40.60 -12.17
N ALA A 34 22.61 40.27 -11.51
CA ALA A 34 23.06 38.90 -11.36
C ALA A 34 22.07 38.07 -10.53
N LYS A 35 21.57 38.63 -9.43
CA LYS A 35 20.56 38.01 -8.58
C LYS A 35 19.26 37.74 -9.33
N GLU A 36 18.71 38.75 -10.01
CA GLU A 36 17.47 38.62 -10.78
C GLU A 36 17.59 37.59 -11.91
N LYS A 37 18.76 37.49 -12.57
CA LYS A 37 18.99 36.45 -13.59
C LYS A 37 18.91 35.04 -13.01
N THR A 38 19.49 34.83 -11.82
CA THR A 38 19.40 33.55 -11.11
C THR A 38 17.95 33.27 -10.72
N GLU A 39 17.26 34.23 -10.13
CA GLU A 39 15.85 34.10 -9.73
C GLU A 39 14.93 33.76 -10.91
N ILE A 40 15.15 34.37 -12.09
CA ILE A 40 14.41 34.04 -13.31
C ILE A 40 14.64 32.59 -13.72
N ASN A 41 15.88 32.10 -13.66
CA ASN A 41 16.19 30.71 -14.02
C ASN A 41 15.53 29.73 -13.05
N ASP A 42 15.62 29.99 -11.75
CA ASP A 42 15.02 29.15 -10.71
C ASP A 42 13.49 29.15 -10.82
N THR A 43 12.89 30.31 -11.08
CA THR A 43 11.45 30.44 -11.30
C THR A 43 11.00 29.68 -12.54
N LYS A 44 11.74 29.76 -13.65
CA LYS A 44 11.45 28.98 -14.87
C LYS A 44 11.59 27.48 -14.65
N ALA A 45 12.59 27.05 -13.88
CA ALA A 45 12.77 25.64 -13.54
C ALA A 45 11.59 25.13 -12.70
N THR A 46 11.17 25.90 -11.70
CA THR A 46 9.99 25.60 -10.86
C THR A 46 8.73 25.53 -11.71
N LEU A 47 8.48 26.53 -12.58
CA LEU A 47 7.34 26.54 -13.48
C LEU A 47 7.30 25.30 -14.38
N SER A 48 8.44 24.88 -14.93
CA SER A 48 8.51 23.68 -15.77
C SER A 48 8.22 22.40 -14.98
N ALA A 49 8.68 22.31 -13.73
CA ALA A 49 8.36 21.20 -12.85
C ALA A 49 6.87 21.15 -12.53
N ASP A 50 6.27 22.28 -12.18
CA ASP A 50 4.84 22.39 -11.86
C ASP A 50 3.96 22.03 -13.06
N GLN A 51 4.33 22.46 -14.27
CA GLN A 51 3.60 22.09 -15.49
C GLN A 51 3.61 20.58 -15.74
N LYS A 52 4.76 19.92 -15.55
CA LYS A 52 4.86 18.46 -15.70
C LYS A 52 4.05 17.74 -14.63
N PHE A 53 4.13 18.20 -13.38
CA PHE A 53 3.35 17.65 -12.29
C PHE A 53 1.84 17.78 -12.54
N LEU A 54 1.38 18.93 -13.05
CA LEU A 54 -0.04 19.14 -13.39
C LEU A 54 -0.52 18.18 -14.47
N LEU A 55 0.28 17.93 -15.50
CA LEU A 55 -0.07 16.97 -16.56
C LEU A 55 -0.17 15.54 -16.02
N ASP A 56 0.82 15.09 -15.25
CA ASP A 56 0.82 13.76 -14.62
C ASP A 56 -0.36 13.62 -13.64
N LEU A 57 -0.66 14.66 -12.85
CA LEU A 57 -1.79 14.67 -11.95
C LEU A 57 -3.12 14.53 -12.70
N ASN A 58 -3.30 15.25 -13.81
CA ASN A 58 -4.53 15.18 -14.60
C ASN A 58 -4.74 13.78 -15.21
N GLU A 59 -3.66 13.16 -15.71
CA GLU A 59 -3.70 11.78 -16.22
C GLU A 59 -4.07 10.79 -15.11
N ARG A 60 -3.43 10.89 -13.94
CA ARG A 60 -3.73 10.03 -12.79
C ARG A 60 -5.16 10.16 -12.30
N CYS A 61 -5.68 11.39 -12.22
CA CYS A 61 -7.07 11.63 -11.83
C CYS A 61 -8.03 10.95 -12.81
N SER A 62 -7.85 11.21 -14.11
CA SER A 62 -8.68 10.60 -15.17
C SER A 62 -8.65 9.07 -15.14
N MET A 63 -7.46 8.47 -15.01
CA MET A 63 -7.31 7.02 -14.88
C MET A 63 -8.00 6.48 -13.62
N THR A 64 -7.81 7.15 -12.49
CA THR A 64 -8.38 6.73 -11.21
C THR A 64 -9.91 6.78 -11.25
N ASP A 65 -10.49 7.82 -11.86
CA ASP A 65 -11.93 7.96 -12.03
C ASP A 65 -12.49 6.82 -12.88
N GLN A 66 -11.85 6.50 -14.02
CA GLN A 66 -12.26 5.38 -14.89
C GLN A 66 -12.17 4.03 -14.18
N GLU A 67 -11.08 3.78 -13.44
CA GLU A 67 -10.93 2.56 -12.67
C GLU A 67 -11.98 2.47 -11.56
N TRP A 68 -12.28 3.59 -10.89
CA TRP A 68 -13.28 3.65 -9.84
C TRP A 68 -14.68 3.33 -10.36
N GLU A 69 -15.09 3.94 -11.47
CA GLU A 69 -16.36 3.65 -12.12
C GLU A 69 -16.47 2.17 -12.52
N THR A 70 -15.40 1.62 -13.10
CA THR A 70 -15.34 0.20 -13.48
C THR A 70 -15.50 -0.69 -12.25
N ARG A 71 -14.75 -0.43 -11.17
CA ARG A 71 -14.83 -1.19 -9.91
C ARG A 71 -16.22 -1.10 -9.28
N GLN A 72 -16.83 0.08 -9.29
CA GLN A 72 -18.20 0.30 -8.82
C GLN A 72 -19.18 -0.59 -9.57
N LYS A 73 -19.13 -0.57 -10.90
CA LYS A 73 -20.01 -1.38 -11.75
C LYS A 73 -19.79 -2.88 -11.53
N THR A 74 -18.55 -3.34 -11.58
CA THR A 74 -18.23 -4.76 -11.34
C THR A 74 -18.69 -5.20 -9.96
N ARG A 75 -18.52 -4.39 -8.92
CA ARG A 75 -19.03 -4.71 -7.57
C ARG A 75 -20.55 -4.83 -7.54
N GLN A 76 -21.28 -3.98 -8.25
CA GLN A 76 -22.75 -4.11 -8.34
C GLN A 76 -23.15 -5.40 -9.03
N GLU A 77 -22.47 -5.77 -10.12
CA GLU A 77 -22.68 -7.04 -10.82
C GLU A 77 -22.35 -8.25 -9.94
N GLU A 78 -21.25 -8.20 -9.18
CA GLU A 78 -20.87 -9.24 -8.21
C GLU A 78 -21.94 -9.41 -7.11
N VAL A 79 -22.43 -8.31 -6.53
CA VAL A 79 -23.50 -8.35 -5.52
C VAL A 79 -24.77 -8.97 -6.09
N ALA A 80 -25.14 -8.62 -7.32
CA ALA A 80 -26.28 -9.23 -8.00
C ALA A 80 -26.07 -10.74 -8.23
N ALA A 81 -24.88 -11.14 -8.69
CA ALA A 81 -24.53 -12.54 -8.92
C ALA A 81 -24.54 -13.37 -7.63
N VAL A 82 -23.97 -12.84 -6.53
CA VAL A 82 -24.02 -13.48 -5.21
C VAL A 82 -25.46 -13.61 -4.70
N SER A 83 -26.27 -12.56 -4.88
CA SER A 83 -27.69 -12.61 -4.51
C SER A 83 -28.44 -13.69 -5.30
N LYS A 84 -28.17 -13.79 -6.61
CA LYS A 84 -28.73 -14.84 -7.47
C LYS A 84 -28.28 -16.24 -7.04
N ALA A 85 -27.02 -16.41 -6.67
CA ALA A 85 -26.51 -17.69 -6.17
C ALA A 85 -27.22 -18.09 -4.86
N LEU A 86 -27.44 -17.14 -3.94
CA LEU A 86 -28.21 -17.38 -2.72
C LEU A 86 -29.66 -17.76 -3.00
N GLU A 87 -30.33 -17.12 -3.97
CA GLU A 87 -31.68 -17.51 -4.40
C GLU A 87 -31.70 -18.97 -4.88
N ILE A 88 -30.74 -19.37 -5.72
CA ILE A 88 -30.65 -20.74 -6.25
C ILE A 88 -30.41 -21.74 -5.12
N LEU A 89 -29.49 -21.46 -4.20
CA LEU A 89 -29.18 -22.34 -3.08
C LEU A 89 -30.35 -22.47 -2.09
N ASN A 90 -31.14 -21.41 -1.94
CA ASN A 90 -32.31 -21.40 -1.05
C ASN A 90 -33.61 -21.87 -1.72
N ALA A 91 -33.61 -22.11 -3.03
CA ALA A 91 -34.77 -22.62 -3.75
C ALA A 91 -35.17 -23.99 -3.19
N ASP A 92 -36.48 -24.24 -3.10
CA ASP A 92 -37.00 -25.48 -2.52
C ASP A 92 -36.48 -26.73 -3.25
N GLU A 93 -36.30 -26.66 -4.57
CA GLU A 93 -35.70 -27.75 -5.36
C GLU A 93 -34.24 -28.04 -4.97
N ALA A 94 -33.46 -27.00 -4.70
CA ALA A 94 -32.08 -27.15 -4.22
C ALA A 94 -32.07 -27.72 -2.80
N ARG A 95 -32.98 -27.26 -1.92
CA ARG A 95 -33.16 -27.79 -0.56
C ARG A 95 -33.59 -29.25 -0.55
N ASP A 96 -34.50 -29.64 -1.43
CA ASP A 96 -34.97 -31.01 -1.62
C ASP A 96 -33.87 -31.91 -2.14
N THR A 97 -33.07 -31.43 -3.09
CA THR A 97 -31.90 -32.15 -3.58
C THR A 97 -30.86 -32.34 -2.48
N PHE A 98 -30.55 -31.27 -1.73
CA PHE A 98 -29.62 -31.35 -0.61
C PHE A 98 -30.11 -32.31 0.47
N THR A 99 -31.41 -32.29 0.77
CA THR A 99 -32.03 -33.23 1.70
C THR A 99 -31.98 -34.66 1.15
N LYS A 100 -32.32 -34.92 -0.11
CA LYS A 100 -32.24 -36.27 -0.68
C LYS A 100 -30.80 -36.81 -0.71
N THR A 101 -29.82 -35.97 -1.00
CA THR A 101 -28.41 -36.36 -1.12
C THR A 101 -27.72 -36.49 0.25
N PHE A 102 -28.03 -35.63 1.23
CA PHE A 102 -27.34 -35.56 2.52
C PHE A 102 -28.20 -35.91 3.75
N ALA A 103 -29.52 -36.08 3.61
CA ALA A 103 -30.40 -36.56 4.69
C ALA A 103 -30.50 -38.09 4.88
N PRO A 104 -29.90 -39.02 4.10
CA PRO A 104 -29.44 -40.23 4.76
C PRO A 104 -28.35 -39.75 5.70
N SER A 105 -28.76 -39.43 6.93
CA SER A 105 -27.87 -39.13 8.04
C SER A 105 -26.72 -40.11 7.93
N PHE A 106 -25.50 -39.61 8.01
CA PHE A 106 -24.31 -40.43 8.17
C PHE A 106 -24.48 -41.19 9.50
N LEU A 107 -25.30 -42.24 9.47
CA LEU A 107 -25.50 -43.18 10.56
C LEU A 107 -24.23 -44.00 10.55
N GLN A 108 -23.19 -43.43 11.15
CA GLN A 108 -22.13 -44.23 11.73
C GLN A 108 -22.76 -45.02 12.89
N ALA A 109 -23.56 -46.03 12.55
CA ALA A 109 -23.94 -47.10 13.45
C ALA A 109 -22.62 -47.82 13.72
N GLY A 110 -21.99 -47.49 14.86
CA GLY A 110 -20.63 -47.91 15.18
C GLY A 110 -20.39 -49.36 14.79
N ALA A 111 -19.39 -49.60 13.96
CA ALA A 111 -18.94 -50.95 13.65
C ALA A 111 -18.36 -51.56 14.93
N SER A 112 -19.22 -52.16 15.75
CA SER A 112 -18.84 -52.99 16.89
C SER A 112 -18.37 -54.35 16.36
N HIS A 113 -17.37 -54.35 15.48
CA HIS A 113 -16.61 -55.55 15.16
C HIS A 113 -15.56 -55.73 16.26
N VAL A 114 -16.01 -56.15 17.44
CA VAL A 114 -15.10 -56.83 18.37
C VAL A 114 -14.76 -58.16 17.72
N SER A 115 -13.65 -58.20 16.99
CA SER A 115 -13.11 -59.43 16.42
C SER A 115 -12.93 -60.45 17.54
N SER A 116 -13.51 -61.66 17.40
CA SER A 116 -13.35 -62.70 18.42
C SER A 116 -11.87 -63.03 18.64
N ALA A 117 -11.06 -62.92 17.58
CA ALA A 117 -9.61 -63.07 17.65
C ALA A 117 -8.95 -62.01 18.56
N ARG A 118 -9.44 -60.76 18.57
CA ARG A 118 -8.95 -59.74 19.51
C ARG A 118 -9.38 -60.01 20.95
N SER A 119 -10.61 -60.50 21.16
CA SER A 119 -11.10 -60.87 22.49
C SER A 119 -10.37 -62.09 23.05
N GLU A 120 -10.04 -63.05 22.19
CA GLU A 120 -9.29 -64.24 22.56
C GLU A 120 -7.81 -63.92 22.82
N ALA A 121 -7.21 -63.07 21.98
CA ALA A 121 -5.86 -62.56 22.20
C ALA A 121 -5.75 -61.77 23.51
N SER A 122 -6.71 -60.89 23.83
CA SER A 122 -6.67 -60.14 25.09
C SER A 122 -6.80 -61.07 26.30
N ARG A 123 -7.70 -62.06 26.27
CA ARG A 123 -7.81 -63.07 27.33
C ARG A 123 -6.53 -63.87 27.52
N MET A 124 -5.87 -64.27 26.43
CA MET A 124 -4.58 -64.96 26.49
C MET A 124 -3.49 -64.07 27.10
N LEU A 125 -3.39 -62.83 26.65
CA LEU A 125 -2.42 -61.86 27.19
C LEU A 125 -2.67 -61.60 28.68
N THR A 126 -3.92 -61.43 29.11
CA THR A 126 -4.27 -61.29 30.54
C THR A 126 -3.90 -62.52 31.35
N ARG A 127 -4.11 -63.73 30.84
CA ARG A 127 -3.72 -64.96 31.53
C ARG A 127 -2.20 -65.05 31.69
N VAL A 128 -1.44 -64.76 30.63
CA VAL A 128 0.04 -64.77 30.67
C VAL A 128 0.55 -63.71 31.65
N ALA A 129 -0.02 -62.50 31.62
CA ALA A 129 0.31 -61.41 32.53
C ALA A 129 0.13 -61.80 34.01
N LEU A 130 -0.91 -62.56 34.36
CA LEU A 130 -1.16 -63.01 35.73
C LEU A 130 -0.21 -64.12 36.21
N THR A 131 0.34 -64.91 35.28
CA THR A 131 1.26 -66.01 35.60
C THR A 131 2.73 -65.65 35.52
N SER A 132 3.06 -64.53 34.87
CA SER A 132 4.44 -64.12 34.64
C SER A 132 4.95 -63.20 35.75
N THR A 133 6.11 -63.53 36.33
CA THR A 133 6.80 -62.72 37.34
C THR A 133 7.55 -61.51 36.74
N ASN A 134 7.38 -61.24 35.44
CA ASN A 134 8.11 -60.21 34.72
C ASN A 134 7.25 -58.93 34.58
N PRO A 135 7.63 -57.80 35.19
CA PRO A 135 6.76 -56.62 35.34
C PRO A 135 6.38 -55.94 34.01
N HIS A 136 7.17 -56.12 32.95
CA HIS A 136 6.86 -55.57 31.62
C HIS A 136 5.70 -56.28 30.89
N GLN A 137 5.36 -57.51 31.28
CA GLN A 137 4.25 -58.26 30.66
C GLN A 137 2.89 -57.97 31.33
N ALA A 138 2.90 -57.43 32.56
CA ALA A 138 1.68 -57.03 33.28
C ALA A 138 1.04 -55.73 32.73
N GLN A 139 1.77 -54.95 31.92
CA GLN A 139 1.31 -53.68 31.34
C GLN A 139 0.50 -53.84 30.03
N LEU A 140 0.32 -55.07 29.53
CA LEU A 140 -0.37 -55.37 28.26
C LEU A 140 -1.84 -55.79 28.43
N VAL A 141 -2.40 -55.64 29.63
CA VAL A 141 -3.83 -55.80 29.96
C VAL A 141 -4.46 -54.43 30.11
#